data_AF-A0A2M7Z3W8-F1
#
_entry.id   AF-A0A2M7Z3W8-F1
#
_cell.length_a   1.000
_cell.length_b   1.000
_cell.length_c   1.000
_cell.angle_alpha   90.00
_cell.angle_beta   90.00
_cell.angle_gamma   90.00
#
_symmetry.space_group_name_H-M   'P 1'
#
loop_
_entity.id
_entity.type
_entity.pdbx_description
1 polymer ?
#
loop_
_entity_poly.entity_id
_entity_poly.type
_entity_poly.pdbx_seq_one_letter_code
_entity_poly.pdbx_strand_id
1 'polypeptide(L)'
;MKIEKFGEQQDSGDIQETQEEKDKLEKPQAEQEEAEQEALEKQREELIRQQEKERLIREEKEKILQEKLDELFKEFEALTPRDFESIFASGKTSEGRNVESPSMGELDPEVAKSLAKAFKEGIKLLPKILEALPELLKKFDEDLTKEATERVEQKLEEEKSKEPKLEEEPKVPEGEIPPSEIKPEPSPTEGGGIETPKA
;
A
#
# COMPACT_ATOMS: atom_id res chain seq x y z
N MET A 1 45.33 26.61 80.80
CA MET A 1 44.53 26.09 79.68
C MET A 1 43.22 26.86 79.67
N LYS A 2 43.01 27.68 78.64
CA LYS A 2 41.81 28.51 78.46
C LYS A 2 40.79 27.70 77.66
N ILE A 3 39.54 27.73 78.09
CA ILE A 3 38.38 27.23 77.36
C ILE A 3 37.75 28.47 76.75
N GLU A 4 37.86 28.65 75.44
CA GLU A 4 37.10 29.64 74.69
C GLU A 4 36.11 28.89 73.79
N LYS A 5 34.84 29.26 73.98
CA LYS A 5 33.64 28.70 73.35
C LYS A 5 33.04 29.84 72.53
N PHE A 6 33.18 29.80 71.21
CA PHE A 6 32.47 30.58 70.20
C PHE A 6 32.57 29.71 68.95
N GLY A 7 31.52 29.07 68.44
CA GLY A 7 30.24 29.64 68.04
C GLY A 7 30.11 29.29 66.56
N GLU A 8 29.72 28.04 66.28
CA GLU A 8 29.41 27.56 64.93
C GLU A 8 28.32 28.46 64.34
N GLN A 9 28.69 29.29 63.37
CA GLN A 9 27.73 29.76 62.38
C GLN A 9 27.41 28.58 61.48
N GLN A 10 26.19 28.07 61.66
CA GLN A 10 25.49 27.30 60.66
C GLN A 10 25.40 28.17 59.39
N ASP A 11 26.21 27.87 58.39
CA ASP A 11 25.88 28.24 57.01
C ASP A 11 24.96 27.13 56.49
N SER A 12 23.70 27.19 56.94
CA SER A 12 22.60 26.58 56.23
C SER A 12 22.45 27.37 54.93
N GLY A 13 23.28 27.02 53.95
CA GLY A 13 22.94 27.20 52.54
C GLY A 13 21.76 26.28 52.24
N ASP A 14 20.59 26.67 52.75
CA ASP A 14 19.30 26.15 52.31
C ASP A 14 19.27 26.31 50.79
N ILE A 15 19.36 25.18 50.11
CA ILE A 15 18.97 25.03 48.71
C ILE A 15 17.44 25.25 48.70
N GLN A 16 17.00 26.51 48.75
CA GLN A 16 15.67 26.88 48.30
C GLN A 16 15.71 26.84 46.78
N GLU A 17 15.72 25.63 46.23
CA GLU A 17 15.32 25.37 44.85
C GLU A 17 13.85 25.81 44.78
N THR A 18 13.65 27.05 44.34
CA THR A 18 12.33 27.67 44.32
C THR A 18 11.45 26.86 43.37
N GLN A 19 10.18 26.66 43.74
CA GLN A 19 9.20 25.95 42.93
C GLN A 19 9.05 26.58 41.53
N GLU A 20 9.38 27.87 41.38
CA GLU A 20 9.50 28.57 40.09
C GLU A 20 10.71 28.14 39.23
N GLU A 21 11.81 27.69 39.84
CA GLU A 21 12.98 27.18 39.12
C GLU A 21 12.73 25.76 38.58
N LYS A 22 11.97 24.93 39.32
CA LYS A 22 11.44 23.66 38.81
C LYS A 22 10.45 23.83 37.66
N ASP A 23 9.46 24.72 37.81
CA ASP A 23 8.43 24.96 36.77
C ASP A 23 9.02 25.59 35.48
N LYS A 24 10.10 26.40 35.61
CA LYS A 24 10.83 26.96 34.46
C LYS A 24 11.76 25.97 33.76
N LEU A 25 12.21 24.90 34.42
CA LEU A 25 12.98 23.82 33.79
C LEU A 25 12.09 22.71 33.22
N GLU A 26 10.97 22.38 33.90
CA GLU A 26 10.07 21.29 33.49
C GLU A 26 9.34 21.59 32.17
N LYS A 27 8.89 22.83 31.94
CA LYS A 27 8.22 23.21 30.68
C LYS A 27 9.08 23.02 29.44
N PRO A 28 10.32 23.56 29.36
CA PRO A 28 11.18 23.34 28.20
C PRO A 28 11.62 21.88 28.07
N GLN A 29 11.68 21.11 29.16
CA GLN A 29 11.95 19.67 29.09
C GLN A 29 10.77 18.90 28.46
N ALA A 30 9.53 19.17 28.89
CA ALA A 30 8.34 18.53 28.33
C ALA A 30 8.15 18.87 26.85
N GLU A 31 8.36 20.13 26.45
CA GLU A 31 8.28 20.56 25.05
C GLU A 31 9.39 19.92 24.19
N GLN A 32 10.57 19.68 24.77
CA GLN A 32 11.66 18.96 24.12
C GLN A 32 11.36 17.46 23.98
N GLU A 33 10.76 16.83 24.98
CA GLU A 33 10.31 15.43 24.94
C GLU A 33 9.18 15.22 23.92
N GLU A 34 8.22 16.14 23.83
CA GLU A 34 7.16 16.11 22.80
C GLU A 34 7.74 16.26 21.39
N ALA A 35 8.66 17.20 21.19
CA ALA A 35 9.31 17.37 19.88
C ALA A 35 10.17 16.16 19.47
N GLU A 36 10.82 15.50 20.43
CA GLU A 36 11.57 14.26 20.19
C GLU A 36 10.63 13.11 19.84
N GLN A 37 9.49 12.98 20.55
CA GLN A 37 8.46 11.99 20.22
C GLN A 37 7.86 12.22 18.84
N GLU A 38 7.51 13.47 18.48
CA GLU A 38 6.97 13.79 17.15
C GLU A 38 8.00 13.50 16.04
N ALA A 39 9.28 13.81 16.26
CA ALA A 39 10.34 13.48 15.31
C ALA A 39 10.51 11.97 15.14
N LEU A 40 10.45 11.21 16.24
CA LEU A 40 10.51 9.75 16.21
C LEU A 40 9.27 9.14 15.53
N GLU A 41 8.09 9.68 15.78
CA GLU A 41 6.84 9.25 15.13
C GLU A 41 6.91 9.49 13.62
N LYS A 42 7.31 10.69 13.19
CA LYS A 42 7.51 10.99 11.75
C LYS A 42 8.54 10.07 11.10
N GLN A 43 9.63 9.77 11.79
CA GLN A 43 10.66 8.85 11.28
C GLN A 43 10.10 7.42 11.16
N ARG A 44 9.30 6.98 12.14
CA ARG A 44 8.67 5.66 12.13
C ARG A 44 7.63 5.54 11.00
N GLU A 45 6.81 6.56 10.82
CA GLU A 45 5.81 6.61 9.74
C GLU A 45 6.46 6.55 8.37
N GLU A 46 7.53 7.31 8.14
CA GLU A 46 8.25 7.28 6.87
C GLU A 46 8.87 5.90 6.60
N LEU A 47 9.41 5.25 7.63
CA LEU A 47 9.96 3.90 7.49
C LEU A 47 8.88 2.86 7.18
N ILE A 48 7.72 2.94 7.83
CA ILE A 48 6.55 2.08 7.52
C ILE A 48 6.10 2.31 6.08
N ARG A 49 6.00 3.57 5.66
CA ARG A 49 5.60 3.94 4.31
C ARG A 49 6.57 3.41 3.26
N GLN A 50 7.88 3.47 3.51
CA GLN A 50 8.88 2.89 2.60
C GLN A 50 8.76 1.37 2.51
N GLN A 51 8.63 0.68 3.66
CA GLN A 51 8.42 -0.76 3.67
C GLN A 51 7.14 -1.19 2.96
N GLU A 52 6.05 -0.45 3.13
CA GLU A 52 4.81 -0.71 2.43
C GLU A 52 4.95 -0.51 0.92
N LYS A 53 5.62 0.58 0.49
CA LYS A 53 5.92 0.81 -0.93
C LYS A 53 6.72 -0.35 -1.53
N GLU A 54 7.75 -0.83 -0.83
CA GLU A 54 8.54 -1.98 -1.28
C GLU A 54 7.70 -3.27 -1.35
N ARG A 55 6.80 -3.49 -0.39
CA ARG A 55 5.87 -4.63 -0.42
C ARG A 55 4.97 -4.57 -1.65
N LEU A 56 4.37 -3.40 -1.92
CA LEU A 56 3.51 -3.18 -3.08
C LEU A 56 4.27 -3.39 -4.39
N ILE A 57 5.51 -2.92 -4.50
CA ILE A 57 6.35 -3.14 -5.69
C ILE A 57 6.57 -4.64 -5.89
N ARG A 58 6.90 -5.39 -4.84
CA ARG A 58 7.13 -6.83 -4.95
C ARG A 58 5.88 -7.59 -5.42
N GLU A 59 4.73 -7.29 -4.84
CA GLU A 59 3.45 -7.87 -5.24
C GLU A 59 3.11 -7.52 -6.70
N GLU A 60 3.34 -6.27 -7.11
CA GLU A 60 3.09 -5.83 -8.48
C GLU A 60 4.05 -6.48 -9.48
N LYS A 61 5.32 -6.73 -9.11
CA LYS A 61 6.26 -7.48 -9.96
C LYS A 61 5.77 -8.87 -10.31
N GLU A 62 5.28 -9.61 -9.30
CA GLU A 62 4.72 -10.94 -9.51
C GLU A 62 3.47 -10.88 -10.38
N LYS A 63 2.63 -9.87 -10.17
CA LYS A 63 1.43 -9.65 -10.99
C LYS A 63 1.76 -9.36 -12.45
N ILE A 64 2.70 -8.44 -12.72
CA ILE A 64 3.14 -8.11 -14.08
C ILE A 64 3.74 -9.35 -14.76
N LEU A 65 4.55 -10.12 -14.05
CA LEU A 65 5.14 -11.32 -14.61
C LEU A 65 4.07 -12.37 -14.94
N GLN A 66 3.06 -12.54 -14.09
CA GLN A 66 1.91 -13.39 -14.41
C GLN A 66 1.17 -12.91 -15.66
N GLU A 67 0.89 -11.60 -15.78
CA GLU A 67 0.24 -11.01 -16.96
C GLU A 67 1.03 -11.31 -18.25
N LYS A 68 2.36 -11.12 -18.21
CA LYS A 68 3.25 -11.40 -19.34
C LYS A 68 3.28 -12.88 -19.71
N LEU A 69 3.32 -13.77 -18.72
CA LEU A 69 3.25 -15.22 -18.95
C LEU A 69 1.90 -15.64 -19.55
N ASP A 70 0.80 -15.05 -19.11
CA ASP A 70 -0.53 -15.32 -19.66
C ASP A 70 -0.62 -14.91 -21.14
N GLU A 71 0.00 -13.78 -21.50
CA GLU A 71 0.11 -13.35 -22.90
C GLU A 71 0.99 -14.31 -23.72
N LEU A 72 2.17 -14.65 -23.23
CA LEU A 72 3.05 -15.62 -23.87
C LEU A 72 2.36 -16.98 -24.10
N PHE A 73 1.57 -17.45 -23.14
CA PHE A 73 0.84 -18.70 -23.29
C PHE A 73 -0.28 -18.61 -24.32
N LYS A 74 -0.94 -17.46 -24.47
CA LYS A 74 -1.86 -17.23 -25.60
C LYS A 74 -1.12 -17.26 -26.93
N GLU A 75 0.09 -16.71 -26.99
CA GLU A 75 0.93 -16.79 -28.19
C GLU A 75 1.27 -18.26 -28.52
N PHE A 76 1.64 -19.07 -27.52
CA PHE A 76 1.87 -20.51 -27.71
C PHE A 76 0.62 -21.26 -28.20
N GLU A 77 -0.57 -20.90 -27.70
CA GLU A 77 -1.84 -21.46 -28.18
C GLU A 77 -2.10 -21.10 -29.66
N ALA A 78 -1.62 -19.95 -30.12
CA ALA A 78 -1.77 -19.48 -31.49
C ALA A 78 -0.72 -20.05 -32.47
N LEU A 79 0.35 -20.68 -31.97
CA LEU A 79 1.41 -21.24 -32.81
C LEU A 79 0.96 -22.47 -33.60
N THR A 80 1.64 -22.73 -34.72
CA THR A 80 1.48 -24.01 -35.40
C THR A 80 2.06 -25.14 -34.54
N PRO A 81 1.51 -26.37 -34.62
CA PRO A 81 2.06 -27.50 -33.85
C PRO A 81 3.54 -27.76 -34.13
N ARG A 82 4.00 -27.48 -35.36
CA ARG A 82 5.40 -27.63 -35.76
C ARG A 82 6.30 -26.60 -35.06
N ASP A 83 5.86 -25.34 -34.99
CA ASP A 83 6.64 -24.27 -34.35
C ASP A 83 6.70 -24.49 -32.84
N PHE A 84 5.56 -24.82 -32.23
CA PHE A 84 5.50 -25.12 -30.81
C PHE A 84 6.39 -26.30 -30.43
N GLU A 85 6.36 -27.41 -31.19
CA GLU A 85 7.25 -28.56 -30.94
C GLU A 85 8.73 -28.20 -31.09
N SER A 86 9.09 -27.30 -32.00
CA SER A 86 10.48 -26.80 -32.11
C SER A 86 10.91 -26.05 -30.85
N ILE A 87 10.06 -25.17 -30.33
CA ILE A 87 10.32 -24.41 -29.10
C ILE A 87 10.38 -25.35 -27.90
N PHE A 88 9.44 -26.30 -27.80
CA PHE A 88 9.42 -27.31 -26.76
C PHE A 88 10.69 -28.17 -26.74
N ALA A 89 11.23 -28.53 -27.91
CA ALA A 89 12.44 -29.36 -28.01
C ALA A 89 13.73 -28.56 -27.74
N SER A 90 13.83 -27.35 -28.31
CA SER A 90 15.10 -26.62 -28.45
C SER A 90 15.12 -25.21 -27.86
N GLY A 91 13.96 -24.66 -27.50
CA GLY A 91 13.81 -23.27 -27.10
C GLY A 91 13.79 -22.28 -28.27
N LYS A 92 13.77 -22.77 -29.51
CA LYS A 92 13.85 -21.96 -30.73
C LYS A 92 12.69 -22.26 -31.66
N THR A 93 12.32 -21.26 -32.43
CA THR A 93 11.34 -21.38 -33.53
C THR A 93 11.80 -22.41 -34.56
N SER A 94 10.90 -22.87 -35.43
CA SER A 94 11.25 -23.86 -36.48
C SER A 94 12.28 -23.35 -37.49
N GLU A 95 12.49 -22.02 -37.54
CA GLU A 95 13.53 -21.35 -38.32
C GLU A 95 14.87 -21.22 -37.58
N GLY A 96 14.96 -21.73 -36.35
CA GLY A 96 16.18 -21.67 -35.53
C GLY A 96 16.45 -20.31 -34.87
N ARG A 97 15.47 -19.39 -34.90
CA ARG A 97 15.52 -18.09 -34.19
C ARG A 97 15.04 -18.24 -32.75
N ASN A 98 15.48 -17.34 -31.88
CA ASN A 98 14.95 -17.25 -30.52
C ASN A 98 13.46 -16.87 -30.56
N VAL A 99 12.74 -17.21 -29.49
CA VAL A 99 11.32 -16.86 -29.36
C VAL A 99 11.23 -15.39 -28.99
N GLU A 100 10.42 -14.64 -29.71
CA GLU A 100 10.15 -13.23 -29.43
C GLU A 100 8.69 -13.09 -29.05
N SER A 101 8.43 -12.44 -27.92
CA SER A 101 7.08 -12.08 -27.46
C SER A 101 6.97 -10.56 -27.34
N PRO A 102 5.86 -9.95 -27.77
CA PRO A 102 5.62 -8.52 -27.55
C PRO A 102 5.68 -8.09 -26.07
N SER A 103 5.35 -9.00 -25.14
CA SER A 103 5.24 -8.68 -23.71
C SER A 103 6.51 -9.00 -22.92
N MET A 104 7.28 -9.99 -23.37
CA MET A 104 8.51 -10.46 -22.70
C MET A 104 9.80 -10.20 -23.48
N GLY A 105 9.71 -9.69 -24.71
CA GLY A 105 10.85 -9.49 -25.60
C GLY A 105 11.41 -10.81 -26.13
N GLU A 106 12.70 -10.82 -26.44
CA GLU A 106 13.42 -12.01 -26.89
C GLU A 106 13.76 -12.92 -25.71
N LEU A 107 13.30 -14.16 -25.78
CA LEU A 107 13.53 -15.18 -24.74
C LEU A 107 14.78 -15.99 -25.05
N ASP A 108 15.62 -16.15 -24.03
CA ASP A 108 16.69 -17.14 -24.02
C ASP A 108 16.12 -18.53 -24.34
N PRO A 109 16.80 -19.35 -25.17
CA PRO A 109 16.29 -20.68 -25.54
C PRO A 109 15.99 -21.59 -24.33
N GLU A 110 16.80 -21.51 -23.27
CA GLU A 110 16.58 -22.31 -22.06
C GLU A 110 15.29 -21.92 -21.33
N VAL A 111 15.02 -20.60 -21.24
CA VAL A 111 13.80 -20.05 -20.66
C VAL A 111 12.59 -20.40 -21.53
N ALA A 112 12.66 -20.13 -22.84
CA ALA A 112 11.60 -20.42 -23.79
C ALA A 112 11.22 -21.91 -23.78
N LYS A 113 12.22 -22.80 -23.78
CA LYS A 113 12.02 -24.25 -23.70
C LYS A 113 11.29 -24.64 -22.41
N SER A 114 11.73 -24.09 -21.29
CA SER A 114 11.18 -24.44 -19.99
C SER A 114 9.76 -23.90 -19.81
N LEU A 115 9.47 -22.70 -20.31
CA LEU A 115 8.12 -22.13 -20.35
C LEU A 115 7.20 -22.91 -21.29
N ALA A 116 7.69 -23.33 -22.47
CA ALA A 116 6.93 -24.21 -23.36
C ALA A 116 6.64 -25.57 -22.73
N LYS A 117 7.56 -26.10 -21.93
CA LYS A 117 7.34 -27.32 -21.14
C LYS A 117 6.28 -27.13 -20.07
N ALA A 118 6.38 -26.07 -19.27
CA ALA A 118 5.37 -25.72 -18.27
C ALA A 118 3.98 -25.58 -18.90
N PHE A 119 3.90 -24.89 -20.04
CA PHE A 119 2.66 -24.74 -20.81
C PHE A 119 2.09 -26.08 -21.29
N LYS A 120 2.93 -26.96 -21.87
CA LYS A 120 2.51 -28.30 -22.32
C LYS A 120 2.03 -29.19 -21.16
N GLU A 121 2.57 -28.99 -19.96
CA GLU A 121 2.17 -29.64 -18.72
C GLU A 121 0.92 -28.99 -18.07
N GLY A 122 0.39 -27.90 -18.65
CA GLY A 122 -0.78 -27.18 -18.15
C GLY A 122 -0.48 -26.28 -16.95
N ILE A 123 0.78 -25.97 -16.69
CA ILE A 123 1.22 -25.11 -15.59
C ILE A 123 1.18 -23.66 -16.05
N LYS A 124 0.11 -22.94 -15.69
CA LYS A 124 -0.09 -21.53 -16.06
C LYS A 124 0.15 -20.54 -14.91
N LEU A 125 0.22 -21.03 -13.67
CA LEU A 125 0.35 -20.18 -12.48
C LEU A 125 1.82 -19.89 -12.16
N LEU A 126 2.15 -18.61 -11.97
CA LEU A 126 3.49 -18.13 -11.67
C LEU A 126 4.15 -18.87 -10.49
N PRO A 127 3.51 -19.11 -9.33
CA PRO A 127 4.17 -19.82 -8.23
C PRO A 127 4.70 -21.19 -8.64
N LYS A 128 3.92 -21.95 -9.42
CA LYS A 128 4.33 -23.27 -9.92
C LYS A 128 5.41 -23.18 -11.00
N ILE A 129 5.36 -22.13 -11.82
CA ILE A 129 6.40 -21.86 -12.82
C ILE A 129 7.72 -21.55 -12.12
N LEU A 130 7.70 -20.75 -11.05
CA LEU A 130 8.89 -20.40 -10.27
C LEU A 130 9.49 -21.58 -9.50
N GLU A 131 8.67 -22.57 -9.11
CA GLU A 131 9.20 -23.83 -8.57
C GLU A 131 10.06 -24.59 -9.61
N ALA A 132 9.64 -24.57 -10.88
CA ALA A 132 10.39 -25.20 -11.97
C ALA A 132 11.53 -24.31 -12.52
N LEU A 133 11.35 -22.98 -12.45
CA LEU A 133 12.22 -21.95 -13.02
C LEU A 133 12.47 -20.84 -11.99
N PRO A 134 13.23 -21.11 -10.91
CA PRO A 134 13.44 -20.15 -9.84
C PRO A 134 14.21 -18.90 -10.29
N GLU A 135 14.92 -18.97 -11.40
CA GLU A 135 15.69 -17.86 -11.95
C GLU A 135 14.88 -16.96 -12.89
N LEU A 136 13.62 -17.31 -13.20
CA LEU A 136 12.78 -16.55 -14.11
C LEU A 136 12.59 -15.11 -13.61
N LEU A 137 12.30 -14.92 -12.32
CA LEU A 137 12.19 -13.58 -11.73
C LEU A 137 13.47 -12.77 -11.87
N LYS A 138 14.63 -13.40 -11.67
CA LYS A 138 15.94 -12.72 -11.77
C LYS A 138 16.22 -12.24 -13.18
N LYS A 139 15.80 -13.00 -14.19
CA LYS A 139 16.00 -12.67 -15.61
C LYS A 139 15.26 -11.40 -16.03
N PHE A 140 14.10 -11.16 -15.43
CA PHE A 140 13.27 -9.99 -15.72
C PHE A 140 13.27 -8.96 -14.59
N ASP A 141 14.19 -9.09 -13.62
CA ASP A 141 14.10 -8.35 -12.35
C ASP A 141 14.14 -6.84 -12.56
N GLU A 142 15.04 -6.35 -13.43
CA GLU A 142 15.21 -4.93 -13.73
C GLU A 142 13.95 -4.35 -14.39
N ASP A 143 13.49 -4.97 -15.48
CA ASP A 143 12.30 -4.53 -16.22
C ASP A 143 11.04 -4.58 -15.35
N LEU A 144 10.85 -5.68 -14.61
CA LEU A 144 9.71 -5.82 -13.70
C LEU A 144 9.77 -4.80 -12.56
N THR A 145 10.95 -4.52 -12.00
CA THR A 145 11.09 -3.53 -10.91
C THR A 145 10.71 -2.14 -11.40
N LYS A 146 11.19 -1.76 -12.58
CA LYS A 146 10.86 -0.46 -13.16
C LYS A 146 9.37 -0.34 -13.43
N GLU A 147 8.79 -1.32 -14.13
CA GLU A 147 7.36 -1.30 -14.47
C GLU A 147 6.47 -1.36 -13.21
N ALA A 148 6.82 -2.18 -12.22
CA ALA A 148 6.12 -2.24 -10.95
C ALA A 148 6.19 -0.92 -10.18
N THR A 149 7.36 -0.28 -10.15
CA THR A 149 7.53 1.02 -9.48
C THR A 149 6.64 2.07 -10.12
N GLU A 150 6.66 2.17 -11.45
CA GLU A 150 5.81 3.11 -12.20
C GLU A 150 4.32 2.86 -11.95
N ARG A 151 3.87 1.59 -12.01
CA ARG A 151 2.46 1.24 -11.73
C ARG A 151 2.05 1.51 -10.29
N VAL A 152 2.92 1.25 -9.31
CA VAL A 152 2.63 1.53 -7.88
C VAL A 152 2.58 3.03 -7.62
N GLU A 153 3.51 3.80 -8.16
CA GLU A 153 3.51 5.26 -8.01
C GLU A 153 2.27 5.88 -8.63
N GLN A 154 1.87 5.43 -9.82
CA GLN A 154 0.65 5.88 -10.48
C GLN A 154 -0.60 5.57 -9.64
N LYS A 155 -0.71 4.36 -9.08
CA LYS A 155 -1.84 3.99 -8.21
C LYS A 155 -1.92 4.84 -6.96
N LEU A 156 -0.78 5.10 -6.30
CA LEU A 156 -0.70 5.93 -5.11
C LEU A 156 -1.03 7.40 -5.41
N GLU A 157 -0.66 7.93 -6.57
CA GLU A 157 -1.02 9.28 -7.00
C GLU A 157 -2.50 9.40 -7.36
N GLU A 158 -3.08 8.39 -8.02
CA GLU A 158 -4.51 8.33 -8.30
C GLU A 158 -5.34 8.25 -7.01
N GLU A 159 -4.90 7.49 -6.00
CA GLU A 159 -5.60 7.38 -4.71
C GLU A 159 -5.60 8.72 -3.96
N LYS A 160 -4.45 9.42 -3.92
CA LYS A 160 -4.35 10.77 -3.34
C LYS A 160 -5.19 11.81 -4.07
N SER A 161 -5.36 11.65 -5.38
CA SER A 161 -6.18 12.54 -6.20
C SER A 161 -7.69 12.26 -6.07
N LYS A 162 -8.06 11.08 -5.55
CA LYS A 162 -9.45 10.64 -5.34
C LYS A 162 -9.90 10.79 -3.88
N GLU A 163 -9.07 11.32 -2.98
CA GLU A 163 -9.55 11.75 -1.66
C GLU A 163 -10.67 12.79 -1.85
N PRO A 164 -11.90 12.52 -1.36
CA PRO A 164 -12.96 13.48 -1.42
C PRO A 164 -12.53 14.69 -0.59
N LYS A 165 -12.62 15.89 -1.20
CA LYS A 165 -12.78 17.14 -0.43
C LYS A 165 -13.79 16.84 0.67
N LEU A 166 -13.33 16.87 1.92
CA LEU A 166 -14.17 16.94 3.10
C LEU A 166 -15.39 17.81 2.75
N GLU A 167 -16.57 17.20 2.78
CA GLU A 167 -17.83 17.92 2.81
C GLU A 167 -17.70 18.98 3.90
N GLU A 168 -17.58 20.24 3.47
CA GLU A 168 -17.87 21.38 4.32
C GLU A 168 -19.26 21.12 4.90
N GLU A 169 -19.33 20.91 6.22
CA GLU A 169 -20.59 20.87 6.95
C GLU A 169 -21.49 22.01 6.44
N PRO A 170 -22.73 21.74 6.00
CA PRO A 170 -23.64 22.82 5.70
C PRO A 170 -23.91 23.54 7.02
N LYS A 171 -23.27 24.71 7.18
CA LYS A 171 -23.62 25.71 8.21
C LYS A 171 -25.13 25.87 8.19
N VAL A 172 -25.75 25.40 9.26
CA VAL A 172 -27.13 25.69 9.63
C VAL A 172 -27.28 27.22 9.63
N PRO A 173 -28.16 27.83 8.83
CA PRO A 173 -28.55 29.20 9.07
C PRO A 173 -29.58 29.20 10.20
N GLU A 174 -29.15 29.64 11.38
CA GLU A 174 -30.04 30.18 12.40
C GLU A 174 -30.88 31.33 11.81
N GLY A 175 -32.19 31.27 12.05
CA GLY A 175 -33.05 32.46 12.09
C GLY A 175 -33.85 32.77 10.83
N GLU A 176 -35.13 32.41 10.81
CA GLU A 176 -36.23 33.36 11.07
C GLU A 176 -37.58 32.64 10.96
N ILE A 177 -38.36 32.77 12.03
CA ILE A 177 -39.76 32.32 12.14
C ILE A 177 -40.65 33.48 11.66
N PRO A 178 -41.67 33.23 10.83
CA PRO A 178 -42.87 34.07 10.87
C PRO A 178 -44.09 33.28 11.38
N PRO A 179 -45.02 33.96 12.08
CA PRO A 179 -46.08 33.31 12.84
C PRO A 179 -47.34 33.04 12.00
N SER A 180 -48.02 31.94 12.38
CA SER A 180 -49.47 31.73 12.33
C SER A 180 -50.23 31.94 11.01
N GLU A 181 -50.75 30.85 10.44
CA GLU A 181 -52.16 30.79 10.07
C GLU A 181 -52.71 29.36 10.23
N ILE A 182 -53.98 29.26 10.59
CA ILE A 182 -54.58 28.17 11.37
C ILE A 182 -55.63 27.42 10.51
N LYS A 183 -55.55 26.08 10.53
CA LYS A 183 -56.64 25.05 10.33
C LYS A 183 -57.23 24.80 8.93
N PRO A 184 -57.95 23.66 8.72
CA PRO A 184 -57.98 22.39 9.46
C PRO A 184 -57.92 21.11 8.57
N GLU A 185 -57.63 19.97 9.20
CA GLU A 185 -57.96 18.62 8.73
C GLU A 185 -59.48 18.45 8.45
N PRO A 186 -59.89 17.50 7.58
CA PRO A 186 -60.16 16.14 8.07
C PRO A 186 -59.83 14.99 7.09
N SER A 187 -59.48 13.84 7.67
CA SER A 187 -59.44 12.47 7.11
C SER A 187 -60.86 11.94 6.74
N PRO A 188 -61.13 10.67 6.25
CA PRO A 188 -60.31 9.45 6.10
C PRO A 188 -60.62 8.54 4.86
N THR A 189 -60.03 7.31 4.84
CA THR A 189 -60.45 6.04 4.15
C THR A 189 -60.28 5.97 2.62
N GLU A 190 -59.71 4.93 2.00
CA GLU A 190 -60.03 3.49 1.99
C GLU A 190 -58.82 2.80 1.28
N GLY A 191 -58.19 1.74 1.77
CA GLY A 191 -58.66 0.36 1.62
C GLY A 191 -57.84 -0.44 0.58
N GLY A 192 -57.04 -1.39 1.07
CA GLY A 192 -56.71 -2.69 0.43
C GLY A 192 -55.74 -2.70 -0.78
N GLY A 193 -54.86 -3.69 -0.95
CA GLY A 193 -54.73 -4.95 -0.27
C GLY A 193 -53.35 -5.57 -0.48
N ILE A 194 -52.92 -6.26 0.56
CA ILE A 194 -51.83 -7.24 0.58
C ILE A 194 -52.30 -8.53 -0.10
N GLU A 195 -51.59 -9.01 -1.11
CA GLU A 195 -51.53 -10.44 -1.41
C GLU A 195 -50.07 -10.83 -1.65
N THR A 196 -49.51 -11.50 -0.64
CA THR A 196 -48.32 -12.36 -0.76
C THR A 196 -48.79 -13.82 -0.95
N PRO A 197 -47.89 -14.80 -1.09
CA PRO A 197 -47.76 -15.60 -2.30
C PRO A 197 -48.40 -16.98 -2.10
N LYS A 198 -48.49 -17.80 -3.15
CA LYS A 198 -48.85 -19.21 -2.99
C LYS A 198 -47.98 -20.13 -3.85
N ALA A 199 -47.28 -20.97 -3.08
CA ALA A 199 -46.87 -22.37 -3.28
C ALA A 199 -46.89 -22.96 -4.69
#